data_AF-B4SEL7-F1
#
_entry.id   AF-B4SEL7-F1
#
_cell.length_a   1.000
_cell.length_b   1.000
_cell.length_c   1.000
_cell.angle_alpha   90.00
_cell.angle_beta   90.00
_cell.angle_gamma   90.00
#
_symmetry.space_group_name_H-M   'P 1'
#
loop_
_entity.id
_entity.type
_entity.pdbx_description
1 polymer ?
#
loop_
_entity_poly.entity_id
_entity_poly.type
_entity_poly.pdbx_seq_one_letter_code
_entity_poly.pdbx_strand_id
1 'polypeptide(L)'
;MLNCHAVFVIGYGNVGMMLCTPSTWRGNQTPDSDIILIADRDGRIVVTKDDFVQSFLLRNTPQRLMLVASGNIGNAELERLISAALPAIIEAFEAAHYIEIGRNSVIVHE
;
A
#
# COMPACT_ATOMS: atom_id res chain seq x y z
N MET A 1 -11.83 0.01 17.81
CA MET A 1 -11.69 1.29 17.07
C MET A 1 -10.65 1.08 16.01
N LEU A 2 -11.05 0.84 14.76
CA LEU A 2 -10.14 0.58 13.65
C LEU A 2 -9.74 1.91 13.01
N ASN A 3 -8.62 2.47 13.45
CA ASN A 3 -8.00 3.64 12.82
C ASN A 3 -7.19 3.16 11.59
N CYS A 4 -7.87 2.81 10.49
CA CYS A 4 -7.23 2.57 9.20
C CYS A 4 -7.04 3.90 8.46
N HIS A 5 -5.84 4.49 8.53
CA HIS A 5 -5.45 5.68 7.75
C HIS A 5 -4.46 5.27 6.65
N ALA A 6 -4.95 4.95 5.44
CA ALA A 6 -4.14 4.45 4.33
C ALA A 6 -3.39 5.57 3.54
N VAL A 7 -2.20 5.27 2.98
CA VAL A 7 -1.50 6.08 1.96
C VAL A 7 -1.07 5.17 0.79
N PHE A 8 -1.26 5.62 -0.46
CA PHE A 8 -1.18 4.80 -1.68
C PHE A 8 -0.05 5.27 -2.64
N VAL A 9 0.58 4.33 -3.37
CA VAL A 9 1.43 4.59 -4.55
C VAL A 9 1.19 3.53 -5.63
N ILE A 10 1.04 3.91 -6.91
CA ILE A 10 0.90 2.94 -8.03
C ILE A 10 1.60 3.50 -9.29
N GLY A 11 2.59 2.78 -9.85
CA GLY A 11 3.07 2.88 -11.24
C GLY A 11 2.61 1.68 -12.08
N TYR A 12 2.70 1.64 -13.41
CA TYR A 12 3.07 2.61 -14.45
C TYR A 12 1.81 3.12 -15.20
N GLY A 13 1.74 4.43 -15.47
CA GLY A 13 0.85 4.98 -16.51
C GLY A 13 -0.39 5.77 -16.05
N ASN A 14 -0.49 6.14 -14.76
CA ASN A 14 -1.44 7.05 -14.08
C ASN A 14 -2.32 6.36 -13.03
N VAL A 15 -1.98 6.48 -11.74
CA VAL A 15 -2.98 6.37 -10.66
C VAL A 15 -2.59 7.26 -9.48
N GLY A 16 -3.58 7.94 -8.91
CA GLY A 16 -3.49 8.52 -7.58
C GLY A 16 -4.86 8.50 -6.91
N MET A 17 -4.95 7.94 -5.71
CA MET A 17 -5.88 8.44 -4.69
C MET A 17 -5.39 8.09 -3.30
N MET A 18 -5.66 8.98 -2.35
CA MET A 18 -4.93 9.25 -1.11
C MET A 18 -5.95 9.48 0.01
N LEU A 19 -5.67 9.07 1.26
CA LEU A 19 -6.48 9.47 2.42
C LEU A 19 -5.60 9.96 3.57
N CYS A 20 -4.94 11.09 3.33
CA CYS A 20 -4.66 12.21 4.25
C CYS A 20 -3.63 13.13 3.58
N THR A 21 -3.90 14.43 3.51
CA THR A 21 -2.98 15.45 2.95
C THR A 21 -2.00 16.00 3.98
N PRO A 22 -0.73 15.54 4.03
CA PRO A 22 0.35 16.42 4.43
C PRO A 22 0.58 17.45 3.32
N SER A 23 0.91 18.68 3.70
CA SER A 23 1.17 19.82 2.81
C SER A 23 2.37 19.64 1.85
N THR A 24 3.04 18.48 1.87
CA THR A 24 4.30 18.19 1.16
C THR A 24 4.13 17.28 -0.08
N TRP A 25 2.92 16.79 -0.37
CA TRP A 25 2.69 15.85 -1.48
C TRP A 25 2.95 16.49 -2.86
N ARG A 26 3.75 15.81 -3.71
CA ARG A 26 4.08 16.26 -5.08
C ARG A 26 3.52 15.35 -6.17
N GLY A 27 2.54 14.49 -5.85
CA GLY A 27 2.04 13.49 -6.81
C GLY A 27 3.14 12.50 -7.19
N ASN A 28 3.22 12.18 -8.49
CA ASN A 28 4.23 11.27 -9.06
C ASN A 28 5.68 11.74 -8.87
N GLN A 29 5.91 12.96 -8.42
CA GLN A 29 7.25 13.50 -8.14
C GLN A 29 7.64 13.34 -6.67
N THR A 30 6.80 12.72 -5.84
CA THR A 30 7.14 12.45 -4.44
C THR A 30 8.16 11.31 -4.42
N PRO A 31 9.36 11.53 -3.86
CA PRO A 31 10.37 10.47 -3.75
C PRO A 31 9.86 9.30 -2.91
N ASP A 32 10.25 8.08 -3.25
CA ASP A 32 9.90 6.87 -2.49
C ASP A 32 10.32 6.99 -1.02
N SER A 33 11.46 7.64 -0.75
CA SER A 33 11.93 7.94 0.60
C SER A 33 10.96 8.79 1.42
N ASP A 34 10.27 9.73 0.77
CA ASP A 34 9.33 10.63 1.45
C ASP A 34 8.01 9.90 1.73
N ILE A 35 7.58 9.05 0.79
CA ILE A 35 6.43 8.15 0.98
C ILE A 35 6.67 7.24 2.17
N ILE A 36 7.83 6.59 2.22
CA ILE A 36 8.25 5.71 3.29
C ILE A 36 8.31 6.47 4.63
N LEU A 37 8.96 7.64 4.65
CA LEU A 37 9.09 8.45 5.86
C LEU A 37 7.71 8.86 6.42
N ILE A 38 6.79 9.29 5.55
CA ILE A 38 5.42 9.65 5.95
C ILE A 38 4.68 8.42 6.46
N ALA A 39 4.82 7.27 5.80
CA ALA A 39 4.16 6.04 6.20
C ALA A 39 4.63 5.57 7.57
N ASP A 40 5.94 5.51 7.79
CA ASP A 40 6.54 5.08 9.05
C ASP A 40 6.21 6.05 10.19
N ARG A 41 6.30 7.36 9.95
CA ARG A 41 6.00 8.39 10.96
C ARG A 41 4.54 8.34 11.40
N ASP A 42 3.61 8.16 10.48
CA ASP A 42 2.18 8.22 10.74
C ASP A 42 1.55 6.84 11.00
N GLY A 43 2.35 5.76 11.02
CA GLY A 43 1.87 4.39 11.23
C GLY A 43 0.96 3.88 10.10
N ARG A 44 1.23 4.29 8.85
CA ARG A 44 0.43 3.98 7.67
C ARG A 44 1.01 2.79 6.91
N ILE A 45 0.16 2.17 6.11
CA ILE A 45 0.55 1.08 5.20
C ILE A 45 0.88 1.70 3.84
N VAL A 46 2.03 1.33 3.27
CA VAL A 46 2.34 1.63 1.87
C VAL A 46 1.68 0.56 1.00
N VAL A 47 0.84 0.99 0.07
CA VAL A 47 0.26 0.10 -0.95
C VAL A 47 0.98 0.34 -2.26
N THR A 48 1.47 -0.72 -2.91
CA THR A 48 2.22 -0.61 -4.17
C THR A 48 1.87 -1.69 -5.19
N LYS A 49 2.07 -1.40 -6.48
CA LYS A 49 2.17 -2.41 -7.56
C LYS A 49 3.62 -2.67 -8.00
N ASP A 50 4.56 -1.86 -7.49
CA ASP A 50 5.98 -1.81 -7.88
C ASP A 50 6.92 -2.17 -6.70
N ASP A 51 8.22 -1.83 -6.80
CA ASP A 51 9.34 -2.50 -6.13
C ASP A 51 9.71 -2.05 -4.69
N PHE A 52 8.76 -1.67 -3.84
CA PHE A 52 9.04 -1.39 -2.41
C PHE A 52 9.42 -2.65 -1.62
N VAL A 53 9.23 -3.84 -2.19
CA VAL A 53 9.55 -5.14 -1.59
C VAL A 53 11.04 -5.23 -1.23
N GLN A 54 11.95 -4.73 -2.08
CA GLN A 54 13.38 -4.77 -1.76
C GLN A 54 13.73 -3.91 -0.56
N SER A 55 13.19 -2.68 -0.50
CA SER A 55 13.38 -1.78 0.64
C SER A 55 12.80 -2.39 1.92
N PHE A 56 11.60 -2.98 1.84
CA PHE A 56 10.98 -3.68 2.96
C PHE A 56 11.89 -4.81 3.49
N LEU A 57 12.33 -5.72 2.62
CA LEU A 57 13.13 -6.88 3.02
C LEU A 57 14.53 -6.49 3.54
N LEU A 58 15.16 -5.46 2.97
CA LEU A 58 16.54 -5.09 3.33
C LEU A 58 16.64 -4.11 4.50
N ARG A 59 15.61 -3.27 4.69
CA ARG A 59 15.66 -2.13 5.61
C ARG A 59 14.49 -2.09 6.58
N ASN A 60 13.56 -3.04 6.50
CA ASN A 60 12.32 -3.08 7.28
C ASN A 60 11.53 -1.77 7.18
N THR A 61 11.57 -1.15 6.00
CA THR A 61 10.94 0.13 5.71
C THR A 61 10.39 0.11 4.28
N PRO A 62 9.09 0.43 4.06
CA PRO A 62 8.13 0.89 5.06
C PRO A 62 7.76 -0.19 6.10
N GLN A 63 7.37 0.18 7.31
CA GLN A 63 7.07 -0.76 8.40
C GLN A 63 5.86 -1.66 8.13
N ARG A 64 4.99 -1.25 7.21
CA ARG A 64 3.86 -2.04 6.71
C ARG A 64 3.72 -1.86 5.21
N LEU A 65 3.71 -2.98 4.48
CA LEU A 65 3.65 -3.01 3.03
C LEU A 65 2.49 -3.89 2.55
N MET A 66 1.77 -3.40 1.55
CA MET A 66 0.78 -4.16 0.80
C MET A 66 1.14 -4.16 -0.69
N LEU A 67 1.47 -5.32 -1.25
CA LEU A 67 1.71 -5.48 -2.68
C LEU A 67 0.43 -5.87 -3.41
N VAL A 68 0.13 -5.23 -4.53
CA VAL A 68 -1.02 -5.54 -5.38
C VAL A 68 -0.56 -6.31 -6.62
N ALA A 69 -0.67 -7.64 -6.57
CA ALA A 69 -0.31 -8.58 -7.63
C ALA A 69 -1.51 -8.91 -8.55
N SER A 70 -2.25 -7.91 -9.00
CA SER A 70 -3.43 -8.09 -9.86
C SER A 70 -3.15 -7.99 -11.37
N GLY A 71 -1.92 -7.65 -11.76
CA GLY A 71 -1.56 -7.30 -13.13
C GLY A 71 -2.18 -5.96 -13.57
N ASN A 72 -2.34 -5.77 -14.88
CA ASN A 72 -2.95 -4.55 -15.41
C ASN A 72 -4.48 -4.60 -15.23
N ILE A 73 -4.98 -3.86 -14.25
CA ILE A 73 -6.41 -3.64 -14.00
C ILE A 73 -6.64 -2.13 -13.84
N GLY A 74 -7.80 -1.66 -14.32
CA GLY A 74 -8.17 -0.25 -14.21
C GLY A 74 -8.49 0.17 -12.76
N ASN A 75 -8.50 1.49 -12.51
CA ASN A 75 -8.71 2.03 -11.16
C ASN A 75 -10.03 1.60 -10.53
N ALA A 76 -11.12 1.57 -11.31
CA ALA A 76 -12.43 1.15 -10.82
C ALA A 76 -12.51 -0.35 -10.48
N GLU A 77 -11.67 -1.19 -11.09
CA GLU A 77 -11.56 -2.61 -10.75
C GLU A 77 -10.68 -2.78 -9.51
N LEU A 78 -9.60 -2.01 -9.40
CA LEU A 78 -8.73 -2.00 -8.23
C LEU A 78 -9.47 -1.53 -6.96
N GLU A 79 -10.26 -0.48 -7.06
CA GLU A 79 -11.06 0.03 -5.94
C GLU A 79 -12.05 -1.03 -5.45
N ARG A 80 -12.68 -1.75 -6.38
CA ARG A 80 -13.56 -2.88 -6.07
C ARG A 80 -12.81 -4.04 -5.41
N LEU A 81 -11.62 -4.37 -5.93
CA LEU A 81 -10.75 -5.40 -5.36
C LEU A 81 -10.41 -5.09 -3.90
N ILE A 82 -9.89 -3.89 -3.65
CA ILE A 82 -9.48 -3.46 -2.30
C ILE A 82 -10.69 -3.40 -1.37
N SER A 83 -11.81 -2.83 -1.82
CA SER A 83 -13.02 -2.72 -0.99
C SER A 83 -13.57 -4.10 -0.60
N ALA A 84 -13.57 -5.05 -1.53
CA ALA A 84 -14.03 -6.41 -1.26
C ALA A 84 -13.08 -7.17 -0.32
N ALA A 85 -11.77 -6.94 -0.45
CA ALA A 85 -10.75 -7.59 0.37
C ALA A 85 -10.49 -6.88 1.72
N LEU A 86 -11.08 -5.71 1.96
CA LEU A 86 -10.76 -4.85 3.11
C LEU A 86 -10.85 -5.57 4.47
N PRO A 87 -11.87 -6.39 4.78
CA PRO A 87 -11.92 -7.12 6.04
C PRO A 87 -10.73 -8.08 6.22
N ALA A 88 -10.38 -8.83 5.18
CA ALA A 88 -9.26 -9.78 5.21
C ALA A 88 -7.91 -9.06 5.28
N ILE A 89 -7.78 -7.89 4.64
CA ILE A 89 -6.59 -7.03 4.72
C ILE A 89 -6.38 -6.55 6.16
N ILE A 90 -7.45 -6.11 6.83
CA ILE A 90 -7.38 -5.64 8.23
C ILE A 90 -6.92 -6.79 9.13
N GLU A 91 -7.56 -7.96 9.03
CA GLU A 91 -7.20 -9.15 9.81
C GLU A 91 -5.75 -9.57 9.56
N ALA A 92 -5.30 -9.58 8.30
CA ALA A 92 -3.92 -9.93 7.95
C ALA A 92 -2.90 -8.98 8.58
N PHE A 93 -3.18 -7.67 8.63
CA PHE A 93 -2.30 -6.68 9.25
C PHE A 93 -2.31 -6.68 10.78
N GLU A 94 -3.17 -7.48 11.43
CA GLU A 94 -3.04 -7.74 12.87
C GLU A 94 -1.86 -8.67 13.18
N ALA A 95 -1.51 -9.54 12.23
CA ALA A 95 -0.48 -10.58 12.41
C ALA A 95 0.78 -10.36 11.56
N ALA A 96 0.72 -9.52 10.52
CA ALA A 96 1.82 -9.37 9.57
C ALA A 96 2.14 -7.92 9.22
N HIS A 97 3.37 -7.73 8.72
CA HIS A 97 3.88 -6.45 8.24
C HIS A 97 3.93 -6.37 6.72
N TYR A 98 3.83 -7.51 6.03
CA TYR A 98 3.80 -7.59 4.58
C TYR A 98 2.71 -8.53 4.10
N ILE A 99 1.81 -7.98 3.28
CA ILE A 99 0.75 -8.76 2.64
C ILE A 99 0.75 -8.51 1.14
N GLU A 100 0.24 -9.47 0.38
CA GLU A 100 0.05 -9.39 -1.06
C GLU A 100 -1.41 -9.69 -1.42
N ILE A 101 -2.00 -8.87 -2.27
CA ILE A 101 -3.36 -9.05 -2.78
C ILE A 101 -3.32 -9.32 -4.28
N GLY A 102 -3.81 -10.50 -4.66
CA GLY A 102 -4.14 -10.86 -6.03
C GLY A 102 -5.62 -10.60 -6.32
N ARG A 103 -6.09 -10.97 -7.52
CA ARG A 103 -7.51 -10.79 -7.91
C ARG A 103 -8.50 -11.56 -7.03
N ASN A 104 -8.05 -12.70 -6.51
CA ASN A 104 -8.88 -13.66 -5.79
C ASN A 104 -8.15 -14.23 -4.56
N SER A 105 -7.09 -13.57 -4.09
CA SER A 105 -6.22 -14.08 -3.03
C SER A 105 -5.67 -12.95 -2.17
N VAL A 106 -5.54 -13.23 -0.88
CA VAL A 106 -4.73 -12.45 0.07
C VAL A 106 -3.66 -13.41 0.58
N ILE A 107 -2.40 -13.04 0.43
CA ILE A 107 -1.23 -13.81 0.85
C ILE A 107 -0.54 -13.01 1.95
N VAL A 108 -0.19 -13.68 3.03
CA VAL A 108 0.54 -13.10 4.15
C VAL A 108 2.00 -13.57 4.08
N HIS A 109 2.93 -12.63 4.20
CA HIS A 109 4.36 -12.90 4.21
C HIS A 109 4.90 -12.72 5.64
N GLU A 110 5.71 -13.68 6.11
CA GLU A 110 6.39 -13.65 7.41
C GLU A 110 7.73 -12.90 7.37
#